data_AF-A0A1A8DGY9-F1
#
_entry.id   AF-A0A1A8DGY9-F1
#
_cell.length_a   1.000
_cell.length_b   1.000
_cell.length_c   1.000
_cell.angle_alpha   90.00
_cell.angle_beta   90.00
_cell.angle_gamma   90.00
#
_symmetry.space_group_name_H-M   'P 1'
#
loop_
_entity.id
_entity.type
_entity.pdbx_description
1 polymer ?
#
loop_
_entity_poly.entity_id
_entity_poly.type
_entity_poly.pdbx_seq_one_letter_code
_entity_poly.pdbx_strand_id
1 'polypeptide(L)'
;MAMRSETAVEAEVEEEENFGPQPLSRLEQCGISASDIKKLEDAGFHTIEAVAYAPKKELLNIKGISEAKADKILTEAAKLVPMGFTTATEFHQRRAEIIQISTGSKELDKLLQGGIETGSITEMFGEFRTGKTQLCHTLAVTCQLPIDQGGGEGKAMYIDTEGTFRPERLLAVAERYGLVGSDVLDNVAYARAFNTDHQTQLLYQASAMMAESRYALLIV
;
A
#
# COMPACT_ATOMS: atom_id res chain seq x y z
N MET A 1 25.74 -28.46 6.34
CA MET A 1 25.05 -27.20 6.66
C MET A 1 26.01 -26.09 6.25
N ALA A 2 25.85 -25.56 5.03
CA ALA A 2 26.76 -24.54 4.52
C ALA A 2 26.39 -23.19 5.14
N MET A 3 27.37 -22.53 5.77
CA MET A 3 27.25 -21.14 6.22
C MET A 3 26.96 -20.26 4.99
N ARG A 4 25.81 -19.58 4.99
CA ARG A 4 25.55 -18.46 4.06
C ARG A 4 26.57 -17.36 4.37
N SER A 5 27.23 -16.82 3.35
CA SER A 5 28.22 -15.75 3.50
C SER A 5 27.57 -14.43 3.88
N GLU A 6 28.15 -13.67 4.82
CA GLU A 6 27.67 -12.34 5.24
C GLU A 6 27.41 -11.41 4.04
N THR A 7 28.21 -11.49 2.97
CA THR A 7 28.04 -10.72 1.73
C THR A 7 26.78 -11.05 0.94
N ALA A 8 26.26 -12.28 1.05
CA ALA A 8 25.00 -12.68 0.42
C ALA A 8 23.80 -12.22 1.26
N VAL A 9 23.97 -12.15 2.58
CA VAL A 9 22.96 -11.62 3.50
C VAL A 9 22.87 -10.10 3.36
N GLU A 10 23.99 -9.39 3.21
CA GLU A 10 24.03 -7.94 2.96
C GLU A 10 23.41 -7.58 1.60
N ALA A 11 23.66 -8.36 0.53
CA ALA A 11 23.05 -8.14 -0.77
C ALA A 11 21.55 -8.46 -0.79
N GLU A 12 21.09 -9.51 -0.10
CA GLU A 12 19.65 -9.81 0.07
C GLU A 12 18.95 -8.69 0.88
N VAL A 13 19.61 -8.11 1.89
CA VAL A 13 19.07 -7.00 2.70
C VAL A 13 19.02 -5.69 1.90
N GLU A 14 20.02 -5.38 1.07
CA GLU A 14 20.01 -4.20 0.19
C GLU A 14 18.97 -4.32 -0.95
N GLU A 15 18.71 -5.53 -1.46
CA GLU A 15 17.66 -5.79 -2.45
C GLU A 15 16.24 -5.72 -1.83
N GLU A 16 16.06 -6.18 -0.59
CA GLU A 16 14.81 -6.00 0.17
C GLU A 16 14.56 -4.54 0.58
N GLU A 17 15.61 -3.77 0.93
CA GLU A 17 15.51 -2.34 1.27
C GLU A 17 15.14 -1.42 0.09
N ASN A 18 15.13 -1.94 -1.14
CA ASN A 18 14.74 -1.22 -2.36
C ASN A 18 13.34 -1.56 -2.86
N PHE A 19 12.61 -2.49 -2.23
CA PHE A 19 11.26 -2.87 -2.62
C PHE A 19 10.20 -2.27 -1.68
N GLY A 20 9.63 -1.14 -2.08
CA GLY A 20 8.53 -0.49 -1.35
C GLY A 20 8.61 1.03 -1.41
N PRO A 21 7.62 1.73 -0.80
CA PRO A 21 7.68 3.18 -0.70
C PRO A 21 8.89 3.61 0.11
N GLN A 22 9.65 4.58 -0.40
CA GLN A 22 10.84 5.06 0.29
C GLN A 22 10.46 6.05 1.41
N PRO A 23 11.00 5.89 2.63
CA PRO A 23 10.66 6.76 3.76
C PRO A 23 11.24 8.17 3.57
N LEU A 24 10.52 9.18 4.04
CA LEU A 24 10.95 10.59 3.93
C LEU A 24 12.27 10.91 4.61
N SER A 25 12.65 10.13 5.63
CA SER A 25 13.94 10.29 6.34
C SER A 25 15.15 10.19 5.40
N ARG A 26 15.04 9.50 4.25
CA ARG A 26 16.10 9.47 3.24
C ARG A 26 16.39 10.86 2.65
N LEU A 27 15.42 11.78 2.62
CA LEU A 27 15.65 13.16 2.18
C LEU A 27 16.54 13.97 3.14
N GLU A 28 16.68 13.55 4.41
CA GLU A 28 17.64 14.18 5.34
C GLU A 28 19.08 14.04 4.83
N GLN A 29 19.39 12.87 4.27
CA GLN A 29 20.70 12.56 3.71
C GLN A 29 21.01 13.42 2.47
N CYS A 30 19.97 13.92 1.78
CA CYS A 30 20.05 14.85 0.66
C CYS A 30 20.09 16.33 1.11
N GLY A 31 20.19 16.60 2.40
CA GLY A 31 20.30 17.95 2.96
C GLY A 31 18.96 18.70 3.05
N ILE A 32 17.84 17.99 3.13
CA ILE A 32 16.56 18.55 3.57
C ILE A 32 16.52 18.53 5.10
N SER A 33 16.06 19.61 5.73
CA SER A 33 16.05 19.68 7.19
C SER A 33 14.94 18.81 7.78
N ALA A 34 15.18 18.18 8.94
CA ALA A 34 14.15 17.46 9.70
C ALA A 34 12.90 18.31 9.98
N SER A 35 13.08 19.63 10.14
CA SER A 35 11.97 20.57 10.33
C SER A 35 11.07 20.73 9.09
N ASP A 36 11.63 20.56 7.89
CA ASP A 36 10.86 20.62 6.65
C ASP A 36 10.23 19.26 6.35
N ILE A 37 10.89 18.15 6.68
CA ILE A 37 10.32 16.80 6.60
C ILE A 37 9.09 16.68 7.49
N LYS A 38 9.18 17.13 8.74
CA LYS A 38 8.03 17.13 9.64
C LYS A 38 6.82 17.89 9.07
N LYS A 39 7.04 19.00 8.36
CA LYS A 39 5.94 19.73 7.70
C LYS A 39 5.35 18.97 6.52
N LEU A 40 6.15 18.17 5.81
CA LEU A 40 5.66 17.28 4.76
C LEU A 40 4.78 16.18 5.37
N GLU A 41 5.23 15.56 6.47
CA GLU A 41 4.46 14.57 7.24
C GLU A 41 3.14 15.16 7.77
N ASP A 42 3.19 16.34 8.40
CA ASP A 42 2.01 17.04 8.90
C ASP A 42 1.03 17.43 7.77
N ALA A 43 1.52 17.51 6.52
CA ALA A 43 0.72 17.77 5.31
C ALA A 43 0.23 16.49 4.61
N GLY A 44 0.53 15.30 5.15
CA GLY A 44 0.08 14.00 4.63
C GLY A 44 1.03 13.32 3.64
N PHE A 45 2.23 13.86 3.44
CA PHE A 45 3.28 13.20 2.68
C PHE A 45 4.07 12.30 3.62
N HIS A 46 4.09 10.98 3.37
CA HIS A 46 4.82 10.02 4.21
C HIS A 46 5.90 9.24 3.44
N THR A 47 5.99 9.44 2.12
CA THR A 47 6.94 8.74 1.26
C THR A 47 7.59 9.70 0.26
N ILE A 48 8.76 9.34 -0.25
CA ILE A 48 9.47 10.14 -1.25
C ILE A 48 8.67 10.18 -2.56
N GLU A 49 8.01 9.09 -2.95
CA GLU A 49 7.14 9.02 -4.12
C GLU A 49 6.00 10.03 -4.02
N ALA A 50 5.37 10.16 -2.85
CA ALA A 50 4.29 11.13 -2.65
C ALA A 50 4.78 12.57 -2.89
N VAL A 51 6.00 12.90 -2.48
CA VAL A 51 6.62 14.21 -2.72
C VAL A 51 7.01 14.38 -4.19
N ALA A 52 7.59 13.35 -4.82
CA ALA A 52 8.03 13.39 -6.21
C ALA A 52 6.86 13.53 -7.20
N TYR A 53 5.71 12.92 -6.88
CA TYR A 53 4.48 13.01 -7.67
C TYR A 53 3.67 14.29 -7.41
N ALA A 54 3.92 14.97 -6.29
CA ALA A 54 3.19 16.17 -5.92
C ALA A 54 3.50 17.33 -6.88
N PRO A 55 2.47 18.06 -7.35
CA PRO A 55 2.68 19.33 -8.03
C PRO A 55 3.38 20.31 -7.09
N LYS A 56 4.34 21.10 -7.60
CA LYS A 56 5.03 22.16 -6.82
C LYS A 56 4.05 23.06 -6.04
N LYS A 57 2.87 23.35 -6.62
CA LYS A 57 1.82 24.15 -5.98
C LYS A 57 1.34 23.57 -4.65
N GLU A 58 1.27 22.25 -4.51
CA GLU A 58 0.85 21.63 -3.24
C GLU A 58 1.90 21.84 -2.15
N LEU A 59 3.18 21.68 -2.48
CA LEU A 59 4.27 21.94 -1.54
C LEU A 59 4.31 23.41 -1.09
N LEU A 60 3.97 24.35 -1.98
CA LEU A 60 3.88 25.77 -1.66
C LEU A 60 2.70 26.10 -0.73
N ASN A 61 1.65 25.29 -0.70
CA ASN A 61 0.54 25.47 0.23
C ASN A 61 0.90 25.04 1.67
N ILE A 62 2.02 24.33 1.85
CA ILE A 62 2.50 23.92 3.17
C ILE A 62 3.13 25.12 3.88
N LYS A 63 2.57 25.47 5.04
CA LYS A 63 3.04 26.61 5.83
C LYS A 63 4.51 26.45 6.20
N GLY A 64 5.34 27.40 5.76
CA GLY A 64 6.77 27.43 6.07
C GLY A 64 7.67 26.69 5.07
N ILE A 65 7.12 26.27 3.93
CA ILE A 65 7.88 25.86 2.74
C ILE A 65 7.90 27.03 1.75
N SER A 66 9.09 27.54 1.45
CA SER A 66 9.28 28.58 0.43
C SER A 66 9.50 27.97 -0.95
N GLU A 67 9.44 28.79 -1.99
CA GLU A 67 9.66 28.34 -3.36
C GLU A 67 11.02 27.64 -3.55
N ALA A 68 12.10 28.25 -3.05
CA ALA A 68 13.44 27.67 -3.10
C ALA A 68 13.54 26.33 -2.35
N LYS A 69 12.78 26.17 -1.25
CA LYS A 69 12.71 24.90 -0.52
C LYS A 69 11.96 23.84 -1.32
N ALA A 70 10.81 24.20 -1.90
CA ALA A 70 10.03 23.28 -2.73
C ALA A 70 10.84 22.78 -3.93
N ASP A 71 11.57 23.67 -4.61
CA ASP A 71 12.44 23.29 -5.74
C ASP A 71 13.55 22.34 -5.30
N LYS A 72 14.19 22.62 -4.15
CA LYS A 72 15.22 21.75 -3.60
C LYS A 72 14.65 20.37 -3.25
N ILE A 73 13.51 20.31 -2.54
CA ILE A 73 12.85 19.07 -2.14
C ILE A 73 12.51 18.22 -3.37
N LEU A 74 11.87 18.80 -4.38
CA LEU A 74 11.50 18.10 -5.62
C LEU A 74 12.73 17.61 -6.40
N THR A 75 13.79 18.42 -6.45
CA THR A 75 15.04 18.05 -7.12
C THR A 75 15.70 16.85 -6.46
N GLU A 76 15.75 16.81 -5.13
CA GLU A 76 16.32 15.67 -4.41
C GLU A 76 15.42 14.42 -4.48
N ALA A 77 14.10 14.57 -4.35
CA ALA A 77 13.15 13.46 -4.50
C ALA A 77 13.21 12.81 -5.89
N ALA A 78 13.35 13.61 -6.95
CA ALA A 78 13.45 13.12 -8.33
C ALA A 78 14.74 12.33 -8.63
N LYS A 79 15.77 12.41 -7.78
CA LYS A 79 16.96 11.55 -7.90
C LYS A 79 16.73 10.14 -7.35
N LEU A 80 15.79 10.01 -6.43
CA LEU A 80 15.47 8.77 -5.71
C LEU A 80 14.30 8.02 -6.36
N VAL A 81 13.46 8.73 -7.13
CA VAL A 81 12.29 8.16 -7.79
C VAL A 81 12.49 8.20 -9.31
N PRO A 82 12.42 7.06 -10.02
CA PRO A 82 12.59 7.03 -11.47
C PRO A 82 11.36 7.63 -12.18
N MET A 83 11.46 8.91 -12.55
CA MET A 83 10.39 9.70 -13.19
C MET A 83 10.50 9.80 -14.72
N GLY A 84 11.53 9.19 -15.30
CA GLY A 84 11.90 9.36 -16.72
C GLY A 84 11.24 8.36 -17.67
N PHE A 85 11.60 8.48 -18.96
CA PHE A 85 11.24 7.50 -19.96
C PHE A 85 11.97 6.17 -19.75
N THR A 86 11.26 5.06 -19.96
CA THR A 86 11.79 3.70 -19.97
C THR A 86 11.29 2.96 -21.21
N THR A 87 11.90 1.84 -21.56
CA THR A 87 11.47 1.01 -22.69
C THR A 87 10.20 0.22 -22.34
N ALA A 88 9.38 -0.08 -23.35
CA ALA A 88 8.20 -0.93 -23.14
C ALA A 88 8.56 -2.34 -22.62
N THR A 89 9.74 -2.86 -22.99
CA THR A 89 10.23 -4.16 -22.51
C THR A 89 10.50 -4.14 -21.01
N GLU A 90 11.18 -3.11 -20.52
CA GLU A 90 11.46 -2.95 -19.09
C GLU A 90 10.15 -2.75 -18.30
N PHE A 91 9.23 -1.94 -18.82
CA PHE A 91 7.90 -1.78 -18.21
C PHE A 91 7.10 -3.09 -18.18
N HIS A 92 7.19 -3.91 -19.24
CA HIS A 92 6.55 -5.23 -19.26
C HIS A 92 7.11 -6.18 -18.21
N GLN A 93 8.43 -6.18 -18.00
CA GLN A 93 9.07 -6.97 -16.92
C GLN A 93 8.57 -6.52 -15.55
N ARG A 94 8.52 -5.22 -15.27
CA ARG A 94 7.96 -4.69 -14.02
C ARG A 94 6.50 -5.10 -13.81
N ARG A 95 5.70 -5.16 -14.87
CA ARG A 95 4.31 -5.66 -14.78
C ARG A 95 4.22 -7.14 -14.44
N ALA A 96 5.22 -7.94 -14.79
CA ALA A 96 5.26 -9.36 -14.44
C ALA A 96 5.54 -9.60 -12.94
N GLU A 97 6.06 -8.59 -12.23
CA GLU A 97 6.31 -8.60 -10.79
C GLU A 97 5.09 -8.12 -9.96
N ILE A 98 3.99 -7.71 -10.62
CA ILE A 98 2.78 -7.27 -9.92
C ILE A 98 2.16 -8.44 -9.18
N ILE A 99 1.99 -8.27 -7.87
CA ILE A 99 1.29 -9.23 -7.01
C ILE A 99 -0.20 -9.21 -7.37
N GLN A 100 -0.78 -10.40 -7.51
CA GLN A 100 -2.20 -10.63 -7.76
C GLN A 100 -2.81 -11.41 -6.59
N ILE A 101 -3.73 -10.79 -5.86
CA ILE A 101 -4.36 -11.39 -4.68
C ILE A 101 -5.51 -12.32 -5.13
N SER A 102 -5.46 -13.59 -4.73
CA SER A 102 -6.51 -14.56 -5.02
C SER A 102 -7.83 -14.14 -4.38
N THR A 103 -8.91 -14.29 -5.15
CA THR A 103 -10.29 -14.09 -4.70
C THR A 103 -10.82 -15.28 -3.87
N GLY A 104 -10.04 -16.35 -3.75
CA GLY A 104 -10.46 -17.61 -3.15
C GLY A 104 -11.38 -18.47 -4.04
N SER A 105 -11.61 -18.06 -5.29
CA SER A 105 -12.36 -18.83 -6.29
C SER A 105 -11.52 -19.01 -7.54
N LYS A 106 -11.22 -20.27 -7.90
CA LYS A 106 -10.42 -20.59 -9.10
C LYS A 106 -11.02 -20.05 -10.40
N GLU A 107 -12.35 -20.06 -10.51
CA GLU A 107 -13.02 -19.57 -11.72
C GLU A 107 -12.97 -18.05 -11.82
N LEU A 108 -13.04 -17.34 -10.69
CA LEU A 108 -12.93 -15.88 -10.67
C LEU A 108 -11.48 -15.45 -10.90
N ASP A 109 -10.51 -16.12 -10.28
CA ASP A 109 -9.08 -15.87 -10.51
C ASP A 109 -8.72 -16.13 -11.98
N LYS A 110 -9.25 -17.19 -12.59
CA LYS A 110 -9.08 -17.45 -14.03
C LYS A 110 -9.68 -16.34 -14.90
N LEU A 111 -10.86 -15.84 -14.54
CA LEU A 111 -11.50 -14.72 -15.24
C LEU A 111 -10.64 -13.44 -15.15
N LEU A 112 -10.05 -13.18 -13.98
CA LEU A 112 -9.15 -12.06 -13.71
C LEU A 112 -7.71 -12.29 -14.18
N GLN A 113 -7.40 -13.46 -14.76
CA GLN A 113 -6.05 -13.86 -15.18
C GLN A 113 -5.02 -13.85 -14.03
N GLY A 114 -5.46 -14.22 -12.84
CA GLY A 114 -4.61 -14.45 -11.65
C GLY A 114 -5.30 -14.06 -10.35
N GLY A 115 -5.89 -12.87 -10.29
CA GLY A 115 -6.53 -12.33 -9.08
C GLY A 115 -6.69 -10.82 -9.15
N ILE A 116 -6.84 -10.17 -8.00
CA ILE A 116 -6.90 -8.71 -7.89
C ILE A 116 -5.49 -8.12 -8.00
N GLU A 117 -5.22 -7.33 -9.04
CA GLU A 117 -3.91 -6.69 -9.25
C GLU A 117 -3.62 -5.60 -8.21
N THR A 118 -2.46 -5.68 -7.55
CA THR A 118 -1.93 -4.61 -6.70
C THR A 118 -1.51 -3.38 -7.51
N GLY A 119 -1.41 -2.21 -6.86
CA GLY A 119 -1.05 -0.96 -7.53
C GLY A 119 -2.13 -0.40 -8.48
N SER A 120 -3.35 -0.95 -8.44
CA SER A 120 -4.48 -0.54 -9.27
C SER A 120 -5.75 -0.36 -8.43
N ILE A 121 -6.75 0.33 -8.98
CA ILE A 121 -8.10 0.41 -8.40
C ILE A 121 -8.99 -0.57 -9.15
N THR A 122 -9.59 -1.53 -8.42
CA THR A 122 -10.58 -2.47 -8.98
C THR A 122 -11.96 -2.13 -8.43
N GLU A 123 -12.90 -1.79 -9.32
CA GLU A 123 -14.28 -1.46 -8.97
C GLU A 123 -15.19 -2.68 -9.09
N MET A 124 -15.98 -2.95 -8.05
CA MET A 124 -17.03 -3.98 -8.06
C MET A 124 -18.40 -3.33 -7.88
N PHE A 125 -19.21 -3.32 -8.94
CA PHE A 125 -20.57 -2.79 -8.92
C PHE A 125 -21.62 -3.89 -9.17
N GLY A 126 -22.84 -3.67 -8.69
CA GLY A 126 -23.96 -4.59 -8.85
C GLY A 126 -25.04 -4.36 -7.80
N GLU A 127 -26.18 -5.04 -7.93
CA GLU A 127 -27.34 -4.87 -7.04
C GLU A 127 -27.06 -5.23 -5.58
N PHE A 128 -27.97 -4.84 -4.67
CA PHE A 128 -27.92 -5.31 -3.30
C PHE A 128 -27.99 -6.85 -3.24
N ARG A 129 -27.28 -7.47 -2.28
CA ARG A 129 -27.16 -8.94 -2.10
C ARG A 129 -26.46 -9.71 -3.23
N THR A 130 -25.71 -9.05 -4.12
CA THR A 130 -24.87 -9.76 -5.11
C THR A 130 -23.53 -10.28 -4.59
N GLY A 131 -23.22 -10.06 -3.30
CA GLY A 131 -22.02 -10.63 -2.66
C GLY A 131 -20.78 -9.72 -2.66
N LYS A 132 -20.88 -8.44 -3.06
CA LYS A 132 -19.78 -7.48 -3.02
C LYS A 132 -19.03 -7.46 -1.68
N THR A 133 -19.76 -7.21 -0.59
CA THR A 133 -19.20 -7.20 0.77
C THR A 133 -18.58 -8.55 1.17
N GLN A 134 -19.15 -9.67 0.69
CA GLN A 134 -18.59 -10.99 0.98
C GLN A 134 -17.24 -11.23 0.31
N LEU A 135 -17.07 -10.73 -0.92
CA LEU A 135 -15.78 -10.78 -1.60
C LEU A 135 -14.77 -9.87 -0.87
N CYS A 136 -15.16 -8.67 -0.44
CA CYS A 136 -14.31 -7.81 0.38
C CYS A 136 -13.85 -8.48 1.68
N HIS A 137 -14.73 -9.16 2.42
CA HIS A 137 -14.34 -9.94 3.62
C HIS A 137 -13.34 -11.05 3.31
N THR A 138 -13.49 -11.71 2.15
CA THR A 138 -12.57 -12.76 1.72
C THR A 138 -11.19 -12.18 1.39
N LEU A 139 -11.17 -11.09 0.62
CA LEU A 139 -9.94 -10.42 0.21
C LEU A 139 -9.17 -9.82 1.39
N ALA A 140 -9.86 -9.32 2.42
CA ALA A 140 -9.24 -8.83 3.65
C ALA A 140 -8.45 -9.91 4.42
N VAL A 141 -8.69 -11.20 4.12
CA VAL A 141 -7.94 -12.33 4.68
C VAL A 141 -6.93 -12.87 3.66
N THR A 142 -7.33 -13.06 2.39
CA THR A 142 -6.41 -13.63 1.38
C THR A 142 -5.22 -12.72 1.09
N CYS A 143 -5.33 -11.41 1.24
CA CYS A 143 -4.19 -10.50 1.11
C CYS A 143 -3.07 -10.76 2.14
N GLN A 144 -3.40 -11.40 3.27
CA GLN A 144 -2.46 -11.70 4.34
C GLN A 144 -1.70 -13.01 4.09
N LEU A 145 -2.12 -13.83 3.12
CA LEU A 145 -1.45 -15.07 2.78
C LEU A 145 -0.05 -14.81 2.19
N PRO A 146 0.84 -15.81 2.27
CA PRO A 146 2.09 -15.84 1.51
C PRO A 146 1.88 -15.59 0.01
N ILE A 147 2.86 -14.96 -0.65
CA ILE A 147 2.79 -14.65 -2.09
C ILE A 147 2.71 -15.94 -2.91
N ASP A 148 3.41 -17.00 -2.50
CA ASP A 148 3.38 -18.32 -3.14
C ASP A 148 2.03 -19.04 -3.04
N GLN A 149 1.14 -18.55 -2.16
CA GLN A 149 -0.25 -19.01 -2.01
C GLN A 149 -1.28 -18.03 -2.62
N GLY A 150 -0.82 -17.05 -3.40
CA GLY A 150 -1.68 -16.05 -4.03
C GLY A 150 -2.14 -14.95 -3.06
N GLY A 151 -1.42 -14.71 -1.97
CA GLY A 151 -1.62 -13.55 -1.12
C GLY A 151 -0.68 -12.38 -1.45
N GLY A 152 -0.64 -11.39 -0.56
CA GLY A 152 0.22 -10.21 -0.70
C GLY A 152 1.16 -9.97 0.48
N GLU A 153 1.17 -10.87 1.47
CA GLU A 153 1.98 -10.77 2.70
C GLU A 153 1.86 -9.40 3.36
N GLY A 154 0.62 -8.89 3.47
CA GLY A 154 0.38 -7.57 4.04
C GLY A 154 -0.95 -7.46 4.76
N LYS A 155 -1.04 -6.45 5.63
CA LYS A 155 -2.26 -6.10 6.34
C LYS A 155 -3.35 -5.62 5.38
N ALA A 156 -4.60 -5.67 5.82
CA ALA A 156 -5.73 -5.07 5.12
C ALA A 156 -6.23 -3.82 5.84
N MET A 157 -6.72 -2.86 5.06
CA MET A 157 -7.44 -1.71 5.57
C MET A 157 -8.86 -1.72 5.01
N TYR A 158 -9.84 -1.51 5.87
CA TYR A 158 -11.27 -1.60 5.54
C TYR A 158 -11.99 -0.35 6.03
N ILE A 159 -12.36 0.52 5.09
CA ILE A 159 -13.22 1.68 5.32
C ILE A 159 -14.66 1.25 4.97
N ASP A 160 -15.56 1.26 5.95
CA ASP A 160 -16.95 0.83 5.76
C ASP A 160 -17.89 2.03 5.86
N THR A 161 -18.76 2.20 4.87
CA THR A 161 -19.74 3.28 4.81
C THR A 161 -21.15 2.82 5.21
N GLU A 162 -21.43 1.51 5.18
CA GLU A 162 -22.77 0.96 5.42
C GLU A 162 -22.92 0.31 6.81
N GLY A 163 -21.81 0.02 7.51
CA GLY A 163 -21.84 -0.71 8.78
C GLY A 163 -22.07 -2.21 8.60
N THR A 164 -21.64 -2.77 7.46
CA THR A 164 -21.83 -4.18 7.10
C THR A 164 -20.62 -5.05 7.41
N PHE A 165 -19.54 -4.46 7.94
CA PHE A 165 -18.37 -5.22 8.38
C PHE A 165 -18.71 -6.18 9.54
N ARG A 166 -18.29 -7.44 9.43
CA ARG A 166 -18.54 -8.50 10.42
C ARG A 166 -17.27 -9.31 10.64
N PRO A 167 -16.52 -9.10 11.73
CA PRO A 167 -15.26 -9.82 12.01
C PRO A 167 -15.41 -11.34 12.00
N GLU A 168 -16.57 -11.87 12.38
CA GLU A 168 -16.85 -13.30 12.39
C GLU A 168 -16.77 -13.92 10.99
N ARG A 169 -17.01 -13.12 9.93
CA ARG A 169 -16.83 -13.55 8.54
C ARG A 169 -15.36 -13.73 8.18
N LEU A 170 -14.46 -12.91 8.71
CA LEU A 170 -13.02 -13.05 8.51
C LEU A 170 -12.52 -14.32 9.19
N LEU A 171 -12.97 -14.61 10.41
CA LEU A 171 -12.61 -15.84 11.14
C LEU A 171 -12.96 -17.11 10.35
N ALA A 172 -14.13 -17.15 9.71
CA ALA A 172 -14.53 -18.27 8.87
C ALA A 172 -13.63 -18.44 7.63
N VAL A 173 -13.15 -17.33 7.05
CA VAL A 173 -12.19 -17.38 5.93
C VAL A 173 -10.80 -17.78 6.42
N ALA A 174 -10.38 -17.30 7.59
CA ALA A 174 -9.11 -17.67 8.22
C ALA A 174 -9.03 -19.18 8.47
N GLU A 175 -10.11 -19.78 9.01
CA GLU A 175 -10.21 -21.23 9.22
C GLU A 175 -10.00 -22.01 7.91
N ARG A 176 -10.62 -21.56 6.81
CA ARG A 176 -10.46 -22.18 5.49
C ARG A 176 -8.99 -22.25 5.04
N TYR A 177 -8.20 -21.22 5.34
CA TYR A 177 -6.79 -21.13 4.95
C TYR A 177 -5.83 -21.59 6.05
N GLY A 178 -6.33 -22.09 7.19
CA GLY A 178 -5.49 -22.53 8.31
C GLY A 178 -4.73 -21.40 9.00
N LEU A 179 -5.23 -20.16 8.92
CA LEU A 179 -4.65 -19.00 9.59
C LEU A 179 -5.14 -18.89 11.04
N VAL A 180 -4.30 -18.33 11.90
CA VAL A 180 -4.67 -18.03 13.29
C VAL A 180 -5.63 -16.83 13.29
N GLY A 181 -6.87 -17.06 13.75
CA GLY A 181 -7.93 -16.06 13.68
C GLY A 181 -7.65 -14.75 14.41
N SER A 182 -6.96 -14.77 15.55
CA SER A 182 -6.55 -13.54 16.27
C SER A 182 -5.62 -12.68 15.42
N ASP A 183 -4.63 -13.31 14.81
CA ASP A 183 -3.59 -12.63 14.03
C ASP A 183 -4.21 -12.04 12.76
N VAL A 184 -5.17 -12.75 12.16
CA VAL A 184 -5.93 -12.24 11.01
C VAL A 184 -6.71 -10.98 11.37
N LEU A 185 -7.35 -10.94 12.54
CA LEU A 185 -8.10 -9.77 12.98
C LEU A 185 -7.18 -8.59 13.34
N ASP A 186 -6.05 -8.85 14.01
CA ASP A 186 -5.07 -7.82 14.36
C ASP A 186 -4.42 -7.17 13.12
N ASN A 187 -4.38 -7.91 12.00
CA ASN A 187 -3.88 -7.44 10.72
C ASN A 187 -4.93 -6.72 9.84
N VAL A 188 -6.15 -6.48 10.34
CA VAL A 188 -7.19 -5.71 9.62
C VAL A 188 -7.48 -4.40 10.37
N ALA A 189 -7.03 -3.28 9.79
CA ALA A 189 -7.40 -1.95 10.25
C ALA A 189 -8.81 -1.61 9.76
N TYR A 190 -9.74 -1.36 10.68
CA TYR A 190 -11.14 -1.02 10.36
C TYR A 190 -11.49 0.40 10.77
N ALA A 191 -12.19 1.11 9.90
CA ALA A 191 -12.81 2.40 10.21
C ALA A 191 -14.21 2.51 9.58
N ARG A 192 -15.14 3.13 10.30
CA ARG A 192 -16.47 3.44 9.76
C ARG A 192 -16.57 4.92 9.39
N ALA A 193 -16.76 5.20 8.11
CA ALA A 193 -17.03 6.55 7.64
C ALA A 193 -18.52 6.89 7.83
N PHE A 194 -18.80 8.09 8.34
CA PHE A 194 -20.17 8.56 8.63
C PHE A 194 -20.65 9.64 7.67
N ASN A 195 -19.73 10.23 6.90
CA ASN A 195 -19.99 11.24 5.88
C ASN A 195 -18.79 11.29 4.93
N THR A 196 -18.93 12.05 3.84
CA THR A 196 -17.94 12.17 2.76
C THR A 196 -16.64 12.82 3.23
N ASP A 197 -16.72 13.82 4.12
CA ASP A 197 -15.55 14.55 4.62
C ASP A 197 -14.71 13.63 5.52
N HIS A 198 -15.37 12.87 6.39
CA HIS A 198 -14.73 11.88 7.25
C HIS A 198 -14.10 10.75 6.42
N GLN A 199 -14.77 10.27 5.38
CA GLN A 199 -14.19 9.26 4.48
C GLN A 199 -12.88 9.76 3.85
N THR A 200 -12.86 11.02 3.41
CA THR A 200 -11.64 11.65 2.86
C THR A 200 -10.55 11.78 3.94
N GLN A 201 -10.92 12.17 5.17
CA GLN A 201 -9.99 12.29 6.28
C GLN A 201 -9.33 10.96 6.65
N LEU A 202 -10.06 9.85 6.58
CA LEU A 202 -9.52 8.51 6.87
C LEU A 202 -8.40 8.13 5.90
N LEU A 203 -8.41 8.61 4.66
CA LEU A 203 -7.34 8.34 3.69
C LEU A 203 -6.01 9.03 4.06
N TYR A 204 -6.05 10.20 4.69
CA TYR A 204 -4.83 10.85 5.21
C TYR A 204 -4.24 10.10 6.41
N GLN A 205 -5.09 9.48 7.24
CA GLN A 205 -4.60 8.60 8.32
C GLN A 205 -4.05 7.29 7.74
N ALA A 206 -4.71 6.78 6.70
CA ALA A 206 -4.28 5.58 6.00
C ALA A 206 -2.87 5.71 5.43
N SER A 207 -2.53 6.85 4.81
CA SER A 207 -1.18 7.07 4.24
C SER A 207 -0.09 7.02 5.30
N ALA A 208 -0.34 7.55 6.51
CA ALA A 208 0.60 7.45 7.63
C ALA A 208 0.78 5.99 8.10
N MET A 209 -0.32 5.26 8.28
CA MET A 209 -0.28 3.85 8.70
C MET A 209 0.43 2.96 7.67
N MET A 210 0.24 3.23 6.38
CA MET A 210 0.87 2.50 5.27
C MET A 210 2.37 2.77 5.12
N ALA A 211 2.86 3.88 5.68
CA ALA A 211 4.29 4.17 5.72
C ALA A 211 5.02 3.44 6.86
N GLU A 212 4.30 3.09 7.94
CA GLU A 212 4.87 2.38 9.10
C GLU A 212 4.76 0.85 9.00
N SER A 213 3.72 0.35 8.34
CA SER A 213 3.44 -1.08 8.19
C SER A 213 3.08 -1.40 6.74
N ARG A 214 3.45 -2.60 6.29
CA ARG A 214 3.07 -3.10 4.97
C ARG A 214 1.58 -3.44 4.92
N TYR A 215 0.84 -2.74 4.06
CA TYR A 215 -0.54 -3.07 3.68
C TYR A 215 -0.56 -3.60 2.25
N ALA A 216 -1.39 -4.63 2.01
CA ALA A 216 -1.55 -5.24 0.69
C ALA A 216 -2.90 -4.88 0.03
N LEU A 217 -3.89 -4.43 0.82
CA LEU A 217 -5.23 -4.16 0.33
C LEU A 217 -5.90 -3.01 1.10
N LEU A 218 -6.53 -2.10 0.36
CA LEU A 218 -7.45 -1.09 0.88
C LEU A 218 -8.85 -1.34 0.29
N ILE A 219 -9.84 -1.53 1.15
CA ILE A 219 -11.25 -1.68 0.81
C ILE A 219 -11.99 -0.42 1.27
N VAL A 220 -12.86 0.12 0.42
CA VAL A 220 -13.72 1.29 0.68
C VAL A 220 -15.17 0.98 0.31
#